data_AF-A0A2K9HNV0-F1
#
_entry.id   AF-A0A2K9HNV0-F1
#
_cell.length_a   1.000
_cell.length_b   1.000
_cell.length_c   1.000
_cell.angle_alpha   90.00
_cell.angle_beta   90.00
_cell.angle_gamma   90.00
#
_symmetry.space_group_name_H-M   'P 1'
#
loop_
_entity.id
_entity.type
_entity.pdbx_description
1 polymer ?
#
loop_
_entity_poly.entity_id
_entity_poly.type
_entity_poly.pdbx_seq_one_letter_code
_entity_poly.pdbx_strand_id
1 'polypeptide(L)'
;MREDLSNMIKIAYQRVTDSKYIETRKELLRLYKKLNGGEDPIKIMLELRKALLQSDSSLNLKNRISGLPIEYSNLFHFIDPRLKKIDVKTLNRYSRYGFIPLKFGSTIKYP
;
A
#
# COMPACT_ATOMS: atom_id res chain seq x y z
N MET A 1 -6.00 -2.59 14.38
CA MET A 1 -5.92 -2.42 12.90
C MET A 1 -5.66 -0.97 12.49
N ARG A 2 -6.52 0.00 12.82
CA ARG A 2 -6.30 1.41 12.43
C ARG A 2 -5.03 1.99 13.07
N GLU A 3 -4.83 1.76 14.36
CA GLU A 3 -3.63 2.21 15.07
C GLU A 3 -2.36 1.56 14.53
N ASP A 4 -2.37 0.25 14.30
CA ASP A 4 -1.24 -0.48 13.69
C ASP A 4 -0.88 0.10 12.32
N LEU A 5 -1.88 0.35 11.48
CA LEU A 5 -1.68 0.95 10.15
C LEU A 5 -1.12 2.37 10.27
N SER A 6 -1.66 3.18 11.19
CA SER A 6 -1.22 4.54 11.47
C SER A 6 0.26 4.56 11.92
N ASN A 7 0.63 3.64 12.81
CA ASN A 7 2.01 3.49 13.28
C ASN A 7 2.96 3.08 12.15
N MET A 8 2.58 2.11 11.32
CA MET A 8 3.38 1.69 10.17
C MET A 8 3.60 2.83 9.15
N ILE A 9 2.56 3.62 8.86
CA ILE A 9 2.69 4.80 7.99
C ILE A 9 3.63 5.83 8.61
N LYS A 10 3.49 6.10 9.91
CA LYS A 10 4.35 7.05 10.64
C LYS A 10 5.82 6.65 10.59
N ILE A 11 6.13 5.37 10.87
CA ILE A 11 7.49 4.84 10.81
C ILE A 11 8.07 5.01 9.40
N ALA A 12 7.32 4.61 8.37
CA ALA A 12 7.74 4.74 6.97
C ALA A 12 8.00 6.19 6.57
N TYR A 13 7.14 7.12 6.99
CA TYR A 13 7.29 8.55 6.71
C TYR A 13 8.53 9.18 7.38
N GLN A 14 8.83 8.76 8.61
CA GLN A 14 9.93 9.29 9.42
C GLN A 14 11.29 8.75 8.99
N ARG A 15 11.38 7.45 8.66
CA ARG A 15 12.65 6.79 8.38
C ARG A 15 13.11 6.92 6.93
N VAL A 16 12.19 6.92 5.98
CA VAL A 16 12.55 7.15 4.58
C VAL A 16 12.62 8.64 4.34
N THR A 17 13.83 9.19 4.32
CA THR A 17 14.09 10.64 4.17
C THR A 17 14.70 11.01 2.82
N ASP A 18 15.10 10.02 2.02
CA ASP A 18 15.71 10.23 0.71
C ASP A 18 14.81 11.09 -0.19
N SER A 19 15.43 12.09 -0.82
CA SER A 19 14.80 13.05 -1.74
C SER A 19 14.03 12.38 -2.87
N LYS A 20 14.47 11.20 -3.32
CA LYS A 20 13.81 10.42 -4.36
C LYS A 20 12.36 10.08 -4.02
N TYR A 21 12.05 9.91 -2.73
CA TYR A 21 10.72 9.51 -2.27
C TYR A 21 9.86 10.67 -1.76
N ILE A 22 10.22 11.92 -2.05
CA ILE A 22 9.52 13.08 -1.46
C ILE A 22 8.02 13.10 -1.77
N GLU A 23 7.63 12.72 -2.99
CA GLU A 23 6.21 12.61 -3.37
C GLU A 23 5.52 11.44 -2.65
N THR A 24 6.20 10.30 -2.51
CA THR A 24 5.70 9.18 -1.71
C THR A 24 5.51 9.57 -0.24
N ARG A 25 6.43 10.36 0.33
CA ARG A 25 6.31 10.87 1.71
C ARG A 25 5.14 11.82 1.87
N LYS A 26 4.90 12.72 0.90
CA LYS A 26 3.71 13.59 0.91
C LYS A 26 2.42 12.77 0.91
N GLU A 27 2.38 11.72 0.08
CA GLU A 27 1.24 10.80 0.03
C GLU A 27 1.06 10.03 1.34
N LEU A 28 2.13 9.51 1.95
CA LEU A 28 2.06 8.87 3.27
C LEU A 28 1.50 9.81 4.34
N LEU A 29 1.93 11.08 4.38
CA LEU A 29 1.41 12.06 5.31
C LEU A 29 -0.07 12.37 5.05
N ARG A 30 -0.47 12.51 3.79
CA ARG A 30 -1.88 12.72 3.39
C ARG A 30 -2.75 11.55 3.85
N LEU A 31 -2.30 10.32 3.63
CA LEU A 31 -3.00 9.09 4.00
C LEU A 31 -3.06 8.89 5.51
N TYR A 32 -1.98 9.23 6.23
CA TYR A 32 -1.96 9.25 7.69
C TYR A 32 -3.02 10.19 8.27
N LYS A 33 -3.11 11.42 7.74
CA LYS A 33 -4.11 12.40 8.16
C LYS A 33 -5.54 11.92 7.89
N LYS A 34 -5.80 11.36 6.70
CA LYS A 34 -7.12 10.79 6.36
C LYS A 34 -7.50 9.63 7.30
N LEU A 35 -6.55 8.72 7.57
CA LEU A 35 -6.77 7.57 8.44
C LEU A 35 -7.16 8.01 9.86
N ASN A 36 -6.45 8.99 10.41
CA ASN A 36 -6.74 9.55 11.73
C ASN A 36 -8.01 10.42 11.71
N GLY A 37 -8.36 11.00 10.57
CA GLY A 37 -9.58 11.80 10.37
C GLY A 37 -10.87 10.99 10.19
N GLY A 38 -10.84 9.66 10.29
CA GLY A 38 -12.05 8.84 10.21
C GLY A 38 -12.17 7.98 8.96
N GLU A 39 -11.34 8.21 7.93
CA GLU A 39 -11.47 7.53 6.63
C GLU A 39 -11.33 6.01 6.74
N ASP A 40 -12.05 5.28 5.88
CA ASP A 40 -12.02 3.81 5.84
C ASP A 40 -10.57 3.28 5.69
N PRO A 41 -10.06 2.50 6.66
CA PRO A 41 -8.75 1.88 6.58
C PRO A 41 -8.52 1.04 5.32
N ILE A 42 -9.56 0.42 4.76
CA ILE A 42 -9.45 -0.39 3.54
C ILE A 42 -9.07 0.51 2.35
N LYS A 43 -9.76 1.65 2.21
CA LYS A 43 -9.45 2.65 1.19
C LYS A 43 -8.04 3.20 1.37
N ILE A 44 -7.62 3.48 2.60
CA ILE A 44 -6.24 3.91 2.90
C ILE A 44 -5.23 2.84 2.51
N MET A 45 -5.46 1.56 2.83
CA MET A 45 -4.58 0.46 2.43
C MET A 45 -4.48 0.34 0.90
N LEU A 46 -5.58 0.57 0.16
CA LEU A 46 -5.56 0.57 -1.30
C LEU A 46 -4.75 1.73 -1.87
N GLU A 47 -4.97 2.95 -1.38
CA GLU A 47 -4.19 4.13 -1.80
C GLU A 47 -2.70 3.95 -1.44
N LEU A 48 -2.38 3.38 -0.27
CA LEU A 48 -1.01 3.06 0.14
C LEU A 48 -0.34 2.05 -0.79
N ARG A 49 -1.05 0.97 -1.14
CA ARG A 49 -0.51 -0.06 -2.04
C ARG A 49 -0.13 0.56 -3.38
N LYS A 50 -1.00 1.42 -3.92
CA LYS A 50 -0.74 2.16 -5.16
C LYS A 50 0.47 3.09 -5.02
N ALA A 51 0.51 3.90 -3.96
CA ALA A 51 1.62 4.83 -3.72
C ALA A 51 2.97 4.12 -3.59
N LEU A 52 3.02 2.99 -2.88
CA LEU A 52 4.24 2.19 -2.72
C LEU A 52 4.67 1.56 -4.05
N LEU A 53 3.75 1.00 -4.83
CA LEU A 53 4.04 0.47 -6.17
C LEU A 53 4.43 1.55 -7.18
N GLN A 54 4.17 2.82 -6.90
CA GLN A 54 4.53 3.95 -7.77
C GLN A 54 5.69 4.78 -7.20
N SER A 55 6.21 4.41 -6.03
CA SER A 55 7.24 5.18 -5.33
C SER A 55 8.58 5.21 -6.05
N ASP A 56 8.86 4.17 -6.85
CA ASP A 56 10.07 4.09 -7.66
C ASP A 56 9.77 3.50 -9.04
N SER A 57 9.69 4.38 -10.05
CA SER A 57 9.47 3.99 -11.44
C SER A 57 10.70 3.34 -12.09
N SER A 58 11.90 3.53 -11.52
CA SER A 58 13.15 2.95 -12.03
C SER A 58 13.27 1.45 -11.72
N LEU A 59 12.50 0.95 -10.73
CA LEU A 59 12.48 -0.46 -10.39
C LEU A 59 11.55 -1.25 -11.32
N ASN A 60 12.06 -2.36 -11.84
CA ASN A 60 11.29 -3.35 -12.59
C ASN A 60 10.17 -3.94 -11.72
N LEU A 61 9.04 -4.30 -12.34
CA LEU A 61 7.84 -4.79 -11.64
C LEU A 61 8.13 -5.94 -10.65
N LYS A 62 9.06 -6.84 -11.00
CA LYS A 62 9.47 -7.98 -10.15
C LYS A 62 10.19 -7.56 -8.86
N ASN A 63 10.96 -6.47 -8.89
CA ASN A 63 11.79 -6.01 -7.77
C ASN A 63 11.27 -4.71 -7.14
N ARG A 64 10.06 -4.31 -7.52
CA ARG A 64 9.50 -2.99 -7.19
C ARG A 64 9.17 -2.80 -5.72
N ILE A 65 9.01 -3.89 -4.96
CA ILE A 65 8.83 -3.85 -3.51
C ILE A 65 10.13 -4.20 -2.79
N SER A 66 10.87 -5.21 -3.27
CA SER A 66 12.13 -5.63 -2.67
C SER A 66 13.27 -4.62 -2.83
N GLY A 67 13.21 -3.75 -3.85
CA GLY A 67 14.16 -2.66 -4.07
C GLY A 67 13.81 -1.35 -3.35
N LEU A 68 12.68 -1.30 -2.63
CA LEU A 68 12.32 -0.13 -1.83
C LEU A 68 13.06 -0.14 -0.49
N PRO A 69 13.15 1.02 0.19
CA PRO A 69 13.57 1.08 1.58
C PRO A 69 12.80 0.07 2.44
N ILE A 70 13.49 -0.49 3.43
CA ILE A 70 12.95 -1.59 4.25
C ILE A 70 11.61 -1.20 4.89
N GLU A 71 11.41 0.06 5.29
CA GLU A 71 10.16 0.52 5.88
C GLU A 71 9.00 0.55 4.88
N TYR A 72 9.26 0.88 3.61
CA TYR A 72 8.24 0.86 2.55
C TYR A 72 7.88 -0.58 2.18
N SER A 73 8.88 -1.45 2.11
CA SER A 73 8.67 -2.89 1.91
C SER A 73 7.86 -3.49 3.05
N ASN A 74 8.20 -3.19 4.31
CA ASN A 74 7.48 -3.64 5.50
C ASN A 74 6.03 -3.14 5.51
N LEU A 75 5.80 -1.87 5.16
CA LEU A 75 4.45 -1.32 5.04
C LEU A 75 3.65 -2.05 3.95
N PHE A 76 4.26 -2.35 2.80
CA PHE A 76 3.63 -3.13 1.73
C PHE A 76 3.26 -4.54 2.20
N HIS A 77 4.20 -5.24 2.83
CA HIS A 77 3.98 -6.59 3.36
C HIS A 77 2.97 -6.63 4.51
N PHE A 78 2.76 -5.51 5.20
CA PHE A 78 1.69 -5.37 6.17
C PHE A 78 0.31 -5.23 5.50
N ILE A 79 0.17 -4.42 4.44
CA ILE A 79 -1.13 -4.14 3.81
C ILE A 79 -1.57 -5.21 2.81
N ASP A 80 -0.66 -5.79 2.02
CA ASP A 80 -1.00 -6.70 0.90
C ASP A 80 -1.79 -7.95 1.35
N PRO A 81 -1.37 -8.71 2.39
CA PRO A 81 -2.15 -9.86 2.85
C PRO A 81 -3.49 -9.45 3.47
N ARG A 82 -3.57 -8.28 4.10
CA ARG A 82 -4.83 -7.76 4.67
C ARG A 82 -5.82 -7.43 3.57
N LEU A 83 -5.35 -6.80 2.49
CA LEU A 83 -6.17 -6.54 1.30
C LEU A 83 -6.61 -7.84 0.62
N LYS A 84 -5.76 -8.87 0.54
CA LYS A 84 -6.12 -10.18 -0.04
C LYS A 84 -7.21 -10.92 0.75
N LYS A 85 -7.29 -10.70 2.06
CA LYS A 85 -8.31 -11.31 2.94
C LYS A 85 -9.68 -10.62 2.84
N ILE A 86 -9.74 -9.43 2.24
CA ILE A 86 -11.00 -8.71 2.05
C ILE A 86 -11.74 -9.34 0.86
N ASP A 87 -13.05 -9.56 1.02
CA ASP A 87 -13.90 -10.09 -0.06
C ASP A 87 -13.77 -9.22 -1.32
N VAL A 88 -13.65 -9.88 -2.47
CA VAL A 88 -13.53 -9.27 -3.80
C VAL A 88 -14.71 -8.32 -4.05
N LYS A 89 -15.90 -8.60 -3.49
CA LYS A 89 -17.05 -7.68 -3.58
C LYS A 89 -16.81 -6.35 -2.88
N THR A 90 -16.16 -6.36 -1.71
CA THR A 90 -15.80 -5.15 -0.97
C THR A 90 -14.71 -4.37 -1.70
N LEU A 91 -13.70 -5.06 -2.25
CA LEU A 91 -12.67 -4.46 -3.12
C LEU A 91 -13.26 -3.82 -4.38
N ASN A 92 -14.24 -4.47 -5.02
CA ASN A 92 -14.89 -3.97 -6.21
C ASN A 92 -15.68 -2.67 -5.97
N ARG A 93 -16.16 -2.40 -4.74
CA ARG A 93 -16.74 -1.09 -4.39
C ARG A 93 -15.72 0.05 -4.49
N TYR A 94 -14.43 -0.26 -4.30
CA TYR A 94 -13.32 0.68 -4.45
C TYR A 94 -12.67 0.66 -5.83
N SER A 95 -13.16 -0.16 -6.78
CA SER A 95 -12.60 -0.26 -8.15
C SER A 95 -12.61 1.06 -8.91
N ARG A 96 -13.56 1.95 -8.61
CA ARG A 96 -13.64 3.32 -9.15
C ARG A 96 -12.44 4.22 -8.77
N TYR A 97 -11.62 3.82 -7.79
CA TYR A 97 -10.45 4.58 -7.33
C TYR A 97 -9.12 4.12 -7.98
N GLY A 98 -9.18 3.46 -9.14
CA GLY A 98 -7.99 3.10 -9.92
C GLY A 98 -7.36 1.78 -9.51
N PHE A 99 -8.16 0.86 -8.96
CA PHE A 99 -7.72 -0.53 -8.76
C PHE A 99 -7.67 -1.20 -10.12
N ILE A 100 -6.48 -1.38 -10.68
CA ILE A 100 -6.27 -2.38 -11.74
C ILE A 100 -6.24 -3.71 -11.00
N PRO A 101 -7.24 -4.59 -11.16
CA PRO A 101 -7.11 -5.94 -10.66
C PRO A 101 -5.89 -6.54 -11.35
N LEU A 102 -4.84 -6.82 -10.58
CA LEU A 102 -3.90 -7.84 -10.99
C LEU A 102 -4.78 -9.07 -11.20
N LYS A 103 -5.05 -9.43 -12.47
CA LYS A 103 -5.72 -10.67 -12.81
C LYS A 103 -5.00 -11.74 -12.01
N PHE A 104 -5.66 -12.28 -10.98
CA PHE A 104 -5.21 -13.48 -10.28
C PHE A 104 -5.39 -14.66 -11.25
N GLY A 105 -4.62 -14.65 -12.33
CA GLY A 105 -4.43 -15.79 -13.21
C GLY A 105 -3.38 -16.69 -12.59
N SER A 106 -3.70 -17.28 -11.44
CA SER A 106 -2.98 -18.41 -10.86
C SER A 106 -3.90 -19.00 -9.79
N THR A 107 -4.91 -19.73 -10.24
CA THR A 107 -5.53 -20.78 -9.45
C THR A 107 -4.44 -21.79 -9.10
N ILE A 108 -3.78 -21.60 -7.96
CA ILE A 108 -2.99 -22.67 -7.35
C ILE A 108 -4.02 -23.71 -6.93
N LYS A 109 -4.16 -24.78 -7.72
CA LYS A 109 -4.79 -26.02 -7.27
C LYS A 109 -3.86 -26.59 -6.19
N TYR A 110 -4.35 -26.66 -4.96
CA TYR A 110 -3.75 -27.57 -3.98
C TYR A 110 -4.11 -29.00 -4.40
N PRO A 111 -3.16 -29.95 -4.38
CA PRO A 111 -3.49 -31.37 -4.47
C PRO A 111 -4.40 -31.81 -3.32
#